data_AF-A0A9W9MZA7-F1
#
_entry.id   AF-A0A9W9MZA7-F1
#
_cell.length_a   1.000
_cell.length_b   1.000
_cell.length_c   1.000
_cell.angle_alpha   90.00
_cell.angle_beta   90.00
_cell.angle_gamma   90.00
#
_symmetry.space_group_name_H-M   'P 1'
#
loop_
_entity.id
_entity.type
_entity.pdbx_description
1 polymer ?
#
loop_
_entity_poly.entity_id
_entity_poly.type
_entity_poly.pdbx_seq_one_letter_code
_entity_poly.pdbx_strand_id
1 'polypeptide(L)'
;MQASAASDDQGLAMGIMVAFRLFGALIGLAVGATTFSSVFANRIDGIALPVSLALLKDPSEAVSFIPYLRAADVSPVLRDLIREAYKDAMQTIWYELAALGVLGFLSSLFVEELTMDTEELGRQHFERESD
;
A
#
# COMPACT_ATOMS: atom_id res chain seq x y z
N MET A 1 -17.34 -2.06 -12.06
CA MET A 1 -17.98 -3.24 -11.43
C MET A 1 -19.45 -3.00 -11.10
N GLN A 2 -19.82 -1.97 -10.35
CA GLN A 2 -21.25 -1.69 -10.03
C GLN A 2 -22.13 -1.46 -11.26
N ALA A 3 -21.64 -0.66 -12.24
CA ALA A 3 -22.38 -0.40 -13.47
C ALA A 3 -22.54 -1.61 -14.41
N SER A 4 -21.79 -2.71 -14.17
CA SER A 4 -21.87 -3.94 -14.97
C SER A 4 -22.84 -4.97 -14.37
N ALA A 5 -23.29 -4.76 -13.13
CA ALA A 5 -24.13 -5.71 -12.41
C ALA A 5 -25.60 -5.34 -12.56
N ALA A 6 -26.47 -6.36 -12.61
CA ALA A 6 -27.91 -6.16 -12.49
C ALA A 6 -28.23 -5.42 -11.18
N SER A 7 -29.31 -4.65 -11.13
CA SER A 7 -29.68 -3.81 -9.98
C SER A 7 -29.73 -4.60 -8.65
N ASP A 8 -30.19 -5.85 -8.69
CA ASP A 8 -30.23 -6.75 -7.52
C ASP A 8 -28.84 -7.25 -7.07
N ASP A 9 -27.82 -7.22 -7.95
CA ASP A 9 -26.45 -7.70 -7.69
C ASP A 9 -25.43 -6.58 -7.40
N GLN A 10 -25.86 -5.31 -7.44
CA GLN A 10 -24.97 -4.17 -7.19
C GLN A 10 -24.32 -4.20 -5.80
N GLY A 11 -25.04 -4.69 -4.79
CA GLY A 11 -24.50 -4.87 -3.43
C GLY A 11 -23.37 -5.90 -3.37
N LEU A 12 -23.49 -7.01 -4.12
CA LEU A 12 -22.44 -8.01 -4.25
C LEU A 12 -21.22 -7.44 -4.99
N ALA A 13 -21.45 -6.71 -6.09
CA ALA A 13 -20.39 -6.06 -6.85
C ALA A 13 -19.60 -5.01 -6.03
N MET A 14 -20.31 -4.26 -5.17
CA MET A 14 -19.72 -3.38 -4.16
C MET A 14 -18.82 -4.14 -3.18
N GLY A 15 -19.33 -5.23 -2.60
CA GLY A 15 -18.57 -6.04 -1.66
C GLY A 15 -17.28 -6.59 -2.24
N ILE A 16 -17.33 -7.08 -3.48
CA ILE A 16 -16.16 -7.58 -4.22
C ILE A 16 -15.13 -6.46 -4.44
N MET A 17 -15.57 -5.26 -4.85
CA MET A 17 -14.67 -4.11 -5.02
C MET A 17 -13.94 -3.76 -3.71
N VAL A 18 -14.66 -3.72 -2.59
CA VAL A 18 -14.07 -3.44 -1.27
C VAL A 18 -13.07 -4.53 -0.87
N ALA A 19 -13.40 -5.80 -1.12
CA ALA A 19 -12.50 -6.91 -0.83
C ALA A 19 -11.17 -6.77 -1.61
N PHE A 20 -11.22 -6.48 -2.91
CA PHE A 20 -10.01 -6.25 -3.71
C PHE A 20 -9.21 -5.03 -3.25
N ARG A 21 -9.88 -3.95 -2.82
CA ARG A 21 -9.20 -2.78 -2.25
C ARG A 21 -8.43 -3.14 -0.98
N LEU A 22 -9.04 -3.89 -0.07
CA LEU A 22 -8.38 -4.33 1.17
C LEU A 22 -7.24 -5.31 0.88
N PHE A 23 -7.42 -6.22 -0.07
CA PHE A 23 -6.36 -7.11 -0.52
C PHE A 23 -5.17 -6.36 -1.08
N GLY A 24 -5.40 -5.34 -1.92
CA GLY A 24 -4.34 -4.45 -2.41
C GLY A 24 -3.62 -3.71 -1.28
N ALA A 25 -4.33 -3.26 -0.24
CA ALA A 25 -3.73 -2.63 0.93
C ALA A 25 -2.80 -3.60 1.70
N LEU A 26 -3.18 -4.87 1.82
CA LEU A 26 -2.34 -5.91 2.45
C LEU A 26 -1.08 -6.18 1.62
N ILE A 27 -1.20 -6.26 0.29
CA ILE A 27 -0.05 -6.41 -0.60
C ILE A 27 0.90 -5.22 -0.44
N GLY A 28 0.37 -3.99 -0.50
CA GLY A 28 1.17 -2.77 -0.34
C GLY A 28 1.90 -2.72 1.00
N LEU A 29 1.24 -3.13 2.09
CA LEU A 29 1.86 -3.22 3.41
C LEU A 29 2.98 -4.26 3.44
N ALA A 30 2.73 -5.47 2.91
CA ALA A 30 3.71 -6.55 2.91
C ALA A 30 4.96 -6.20 2.08
N VAL A 31 4.76 -5.62 0.89
CA VAL A 31 5.85 -5.14 0.03
C VAL A 31 6.62 -4.04 0.75
N GLY A 32 5.95 -2.98 1.23
CA GLY A 32 6.62 -1.87 1.91
C GLY A 32 7.41 -2.29 3.15
N ALA A 33 6.86 -3.17 3.99
CA ALA A 33 7.55 -3.69 5.17
C ALA A 33 8.78 -4.54 4.81
N THR A 34 8.66 -5.40 3.80
CA THR A 34 9.75 -6.27 3.33
C THR A 34 10.86 -5.46 2.67
N THR A 35 10.51 -4.49 1.82
CA THR A 35 11.44 -3.58 1.16
C THR A 35 12.19 -2.73 2.18
N PHE A 36 11.47 -2.13 3.14
CA PHE A 36 12.11 -1.40 4.22
C PHE A 36 13.14 -2.26 4.94
N SER A 37 12.71 -3.44 5.41
CA SER A 37 13.55 -4.35 6.19
C SER A 37 14.80 -4.78 5.42
N SER A 38 14.63 -5.14 4.14
CA SER A 38 15.72 -5.64 3.30
C SER A 38 16.72 -4.54 2.95
N VAL A 39 16.24 -3.35 2.53
CA VAL A 39 17.12 -2.22 2.19
C VAL A 39 17.84 -1.71 3.43
N PHE A 40 17.13 -1.57 4.55
CA PHE A 40 17.72 -1.11 5.80
C PHE A 40 18.80 -2.08 6.32
N ALA A 41 18.51 -3.39 6.33
CA ALA A 41 19.48 -4.42 6.70
C ALA A 41 20.78 -4.31 5.89
N ASN A 42 20.64 -4.22 4.56
CA ASN A 42 21.77 -4.12 3.64
C ASN A 42 22.61 -2.86 3.87
N ARG A 43 21.98 -1.73 4.24
CA ARG A 43 22.70 -0.48 4.52
C ARG A 43 23.39 -0.48 5.88
N ILE A 44 22.80 -1.15 6.87
CA ILE A 44 23.35 -1.24 8.24
C ILE A 44 24.47 -2.26 8.36
N ASP A 45 24.48 -3.34 7.57
CA ASP A 45 25.47 -4.43 7.70
C ASP A 45 26.93 -3.94 7.52
N GLY A 46 27.13 -2.88 6.74
CA GLY A 46 28.44 -2.24 6.53
C GLY A 46 28.86 -1.24 7.63
N ILE A 47 28.01 -0.97 8.62
CA ILE A 47 28.25 0.06 9.65
C ILE A 47 28.67 -0.61 10.96
N ALA A 48 29.82 -0.17 11.50
CA ALA A 48 30.28 -0.60 12.82
C ALA A 48 29.40 0.02 13.93
N LEU A 49 28.40 -0.74 14.38
CA LEU A 49 27.47 -0.30 15.42
C LEU A 49 28.01 -0.59 16.83
N PRO A 50 27.96 0.37 17.76
CA PRO A 50 28.23 0.12 19.18
C PRO A 50 27.14 -0.77 19.80
N VAL A 51 27.45 -1.38 20.95
CA VAL A 51 26.55 -2.32 21.64
C VAL A 51 25.18 -1.70 21.96
N SER A 52 25.14 -0.40 22.25
CA SER A 52 23.90 0.35 22.48
C SER A 52 22.96 0.42 21.26
N LEU A 53 23.50 0.17 20.06
CA LEU A 53 22.78 0.17 18.79
C LEU A 53 22.69 -1.24 18.17
N ALA A 54 23.04 -2.29 18.90
CA ALA A 54 23.02 -3.65 18.37
C ALA A 54 21.63 -4.07 17.88
N LEU A 55 20.56 -3.52 18.48
CA LEU A 55 19.18 -3.76 18.05
C LEU A 55 18.88 -3.27 16.63
N LEU A 56 19.63 -2.28 16.10
CA LEU A 56 19.46 -1.84 14.70
C LEU A 56 19.89 -2.90 13.68
N LYS A 57 20.65 -3.92 14.09
CA LYS A 57 20.95 -5.05 13.20
C LYS A 57 19.70 -5.85 12.87
N ASP A 58 18.68 -5.80 13.73
CA ASP A 58 17.38 -6.36 13.44
C ASP A 58 16.51 -5.31 12.74
N PRO A 59 16.18 -5.49 11.44
CA PRO A 59 15.36 -4.53 10.71
C PRO A 59 13.95 -4.41 11.26
N SER A 60 13.44 -5.44 11.95
CA SER A 60 12.11 -5.40 12.56
C SER A 60 12.04 -4.43 13.74
N GLU A 61 13.14 -4.28 14.47
CA GLU A 61 13.28 -3.34 15.58
C GLU A 61 13.75 -1.96 15.13
N ALA A 62 14.17 -1.80 13.87
CA ALA A 62 14.64 -0.52 13.36
C ALA A 62 13.57 0.58 13.46
N VAL A 63 12.31 0.28 13.18
CA VAL A 63 11.23 1.28 13.24
C VAL A 63 10.90 1.66 14.69
N SER A 64 10.85 0.67 15.59
CA SER A 64 10.58 0.88 17.02
C SER A 64 11.72 1.65 17.70
N PHE A 65 12.93 1.59 17.15
CA PHE A 65 14.12 2.23 17.71
C PHE A 65 14.26 3.73 17.36
N ILE A 66 13.48 4.27 16.41
CA ILE A 66 13.56 5.68 15.98
C ILE A 66 13.44 6.70 17.13
N PRO A 67 12.53 6.54 18.11
CA PRO A 67 12.43 7.44 19.26
C PRO A 67 13.70 7.42 20.13
N TYR A 68 14.30 6.24 20.30
CA TYR A 68 15.50 6.02 21.11
C TYR A 68 16.75 6.62 20.45
N LEU A 69 16.83 6.60 19.12
CA LEU A 69 17.88 7.28 18.33
C LEU A 69 17.98 8.80 18.61
N ARG A 70 16.91 9.44 19.09
CA ARG A 70 16.95 10.86 19.47
C ARG A 70 17.68 11.09 20.80
N ALA A 71 17.59 10.13 21.71
CA ALA A 71 18.20 10.19 23.04
C ALA A 71 19.55 9.47 23.11
N ALA A 72 19.87 8.64 22.12
CA ALA A 72 21.14 7.95 22.02
C ALA A 72 22.29 8.96 21.83
N ASP A 73 23.30 8.88 22.70
CA ASP A 73 24.53 9.64 22.56
C ASP A 73 25.46 8.93 21.58
N VAL A 74 25.42 9.35 20.32
CA VAL A 74 26.19 8.78 19.21
C VAL A 74 26.90 9.87 18.45
N SER A 75 28.08 9.53 17.93
CA SER A 75 28.86 10.43 17.07
C SER A 75 27.99 10.98 15.92
N PRO A 76 28.09 12.28 15.59
CA PRO A 76 27.34 12.89 14.50
C PRO A 76 27.46 12.12 13.18
N VAL A 77 28.67 11.60 12.88
CA VAL A 77 28.95 10.83 11.67
C VAL A 77 28.15 9.53 11.64
N LEU A 78 28.12 8.79 12.75
CA LEU A 78 27.37 7.54 12.84
C LEU A 78 25.86 7.79 12.74
N ARG A 79 25.39 8.88 13.35
CA ARG A 79 23.98 9.28 13.28
C ARG A 79 23.55 9.62 11.85
N ASP A 80 24.40 10.30 11.09
CA ASP A 80 24.11 10.62 9.69
C ASP A 80 24.09 9.37 8.80
N LEU A 81 25.01 8.42 9.01
CA LEU A 81 24.99 7.12 8.32
C LEU A 81 23.69 6.32 8.60
N ILE A 82 23.27 6.27 9.86
CA ILE A 82 22.01 5.60 10.23
C ILE A 82 20.82 6.32 9.58
N ARG A 83 20.80 7.66 9.62
CA ARG A 83 19.75 8.46 8.97
C ARG A 83 19.70 8.20 7.46
N GLU A 84 20.85 8.07 6.81
CA GLU A 84 20.94 7.75 5.40
C GLU A 84 20.36 6.37 5.10
N ALA A 85 20.64 5.36 5.93
CA ALA A 85 20.03 4.04 5.81
C ALA A 85 18.49 4.07 5.89
N TYR A 86 17.92 4.84 6.84
CA TYR A 86 16.45 5.03 6.92
C TYR A 86 15.90 5.77 5.69
N LYS A 87 16.59 6.81 5.25
CA LYS A 87 16.19 7.61 4.09
C LYS A 87 16.16 6.76 2.82
N ASP A 88 17.19 5.97 2.58
CA ASP A 88 17.30 5.10 1.41
C ASP A 88 16.18 4.05 1.38
N ALA A 89 15.90 3.44 2.53
CA ALA A 89 14.80 2.49 2.65
C ALA A 89 13.44 3.15 2.35
N MET A 90 13.18 4.34 2.91
CA MET A 90 11.95 5.09 2.63
C MET A 90 11.83 5.57 1.18
N GLN A 91 12.94 6.01 0.56
CA GLN A 91 12.94 6.39 -0.85
C GLN A 91 12.64 5.20 -1.75
N THR A 92 13.19 4.03 -1.43
CA THR A 92 12.93 2.81 -2.20
C THR A 92 11.45 2.42 -2.17
N ILE A 93 10.80 2.51 -1.00
CA ILE A 93 9.35 2.29 -0.88
C ILE A 93 8.57 3.28 -1.76
N TRP A 94 8.97 4.55 -1.78
CA TRP A 94 8.34 5.55 -2.66
C TRP A 94 8.45 5.19 -4.14
N TYR A 95 9.59 4.67 -4.58
CA TYR A 95 9.76 4.21 -5.96
C TYR A 95 8.89 3.00 -6.27
N GLU A 96 8.75 2.04 -5.35
CA GLU A 96 7.87 0.90 -5.52
C GLU A 96 6.38 1.30 -5.57
N LEU A 97 5.95 2.21 -4.68
CA LEU A 97 4.59 2.75 -4.70
C LEU A 97 4.30 3.51 -5.99
N ALA A 98 5.26 4.30 -6.48
CA ALA A 98 5.14 5.00 -7.75
C ALA A 98 5.03 4.00 -8.92
N ALA A 99 5.84 2.94 -8.93
CA ALA A 99 5.78 1.90 -9.94
C ALA A 99 4.42 1.18 -9.95
N LEU A 100 3.90 0.78 -8.77
CA LEU A 100 2.56 0.21 -8.63
C LEU A 100 1.47 1.19 -9.06
N GLY A 101 1.63 2.49 -8.77
CA GLY A 101 0.73 3.54 -9.22
C GLY A 101 0.69 3.68 -10.74
N VAL A 102 1.84 3.66 -11.40
CA VAL A 102 1.94 3.67 -12.87
C VAL A 102 1.28 2.41 -13.45
N LEU A 103 1.54 1.24 -12.88
CA LEU A 103 0.90 -0.01 -13.31
C LEU A 103 -0.63 0.05 -13.15
N GLY A 104 -1.12 0.58 -12.03
CA GLY A 104 -2.55 0.80 -11.80
C GLY A 104 -3.17 1.78 -12.79
N PHE A 105 -2.46 2.88 -13.08
CA PHE A 105 -2.87 3.85 -14.09
C PHE A 105 -2.94 3.23 -15.49
N LEU A 106 -1.89 2.53 -15.92
CA LEU A 106 -1.89 1.84 -17.21
C LEU A 106 -2.99 0.78 -17.30
N SER A 107 -3.22 0.03 -16.22
CA SER A 107 -4.29 -0.96 -16.15
C SER A 107 -5.68 -0.31 -16.28
N SER A 108 -5.86 0.91 -15.74
CA SER A 108 -7.13 1.64 -15.84
C SER A 108 -7.50 2.03 -17.26
N LEU A 109 -6.53 2.19 -18.17
CA LEU A 109 -6.79 2.49 -19.59
C LEU A 109 -7.47 1.32 -20.33
N PHE A 110 -7.39 0.10 -19.78
CA PHE A 110 -8.06 -1.09 -20.32
C PHE A 110 -9.40 -1.37 -19.66
N VAL A 111 -9.81 -0.57 -18.67
CA VAL A 111 -11.12 -0.70 -18.03
C VAL A 111 -12.16 -0.01 -18.90
N GLU A 112 -13.16 -0.78 -19.33
CA GLU A 112 -14.26 -0.27 -20.14
C GLU A 112 -15.17 0.65 -19.33
N GLU A 113 -15.53 1.80 -19.91
CA GLU A 113 -16.51 2.72 -19.35
C GLU A 113 -17.92 2.18 -19.62
N LEU A 114 -18.50 1.53 -18.62
CA LEU A 114 -19.92 1.14 -18.65
C LEU A 114 -20.76 2.29 -18.07
N THR A 115 -21.73 2.78 -18.84
CA THR A 115 -22.69 3.77 -18.33
C THR A 115 -23.52 3.16 -17.21
N MET A 116 -23.71 3.94 -16.14
CA MET A 116 -24.58 3.59 -15.03
C MET A 116 -26.02 4.04 -15.29
N ASP A 117 -26.38 4.31 -16.55
CA ASP A 117 -27.77 4.45 -16.98
C ASP A 117 -28.41 3.05 -17.03
N THR A 118 -28.69 2.50 -15.85
CA THR A 118 -29.74 1.50 -15.75
C THR A 118 -31.04 2.29 -15.83
N GLU A 119 -31.83 2.06 -16.89
CA GLU A 119 -33.23 2.47 -16.90
C GLU A 119 -33.85 1.87 -15.63
N GLU A 120 -34.04 2.68 -14.60
CA GLU A 120 -34.74 2.32 -13.37
C GLU A 120 -36.22 2.10 -13.76
N LEU A 121 -36.49 0.99 -14.45
CA LEU A 121 -37.79 0.36 -14.45
C LEU A 121 -38.03 -0.08 -13.01
N GLY A 122 -38.48 0.87 -12.18
CA GLY A 122 -38.78 0.61 -10.80
C GLY A 122 -39.70 -0.60 -10.69
N ARG A 123 -39.60 -1.35 -9.59
CA ARG A 123 -40.43 -2.53 -9.27
C ARG A 123 -41.94 -2.25 -9.19
N GLN A 124 -42.38 -1.08 -9.61
CA GLN A 124 -43.76 -0.60 -9.70
C GLN A 124 -44.28 -0.56 -11.15
N HIS A 125 -43.55 -1.08 -12.14
CA HIS A 125 -44.06 -1.19 -13.51
C HIS A 125 -45.28 -2.14 -13.55
N PHE A 126 -46.47 -1.55 -13.72
CA PHE A 126 -47.69 -2.29 -14.04
C PHE A 126 -47.65 -2.62 -15.54
N GLU A 127 -47.50 -3.90 -15.88
CA GLU A 127 -47.86 -4.38 -17.21
C GLU A 127 -49.36 -4.12 -17.42
N ARG A 128 -49.68 -3.24 -18.36
CA ARG A 128 -51.08 -3.01 -18.75
C ARG A 128 -51.48 -4.22 -19.61
N GLU A 129 -52.30 -5.09 -19.06
CA GLU A 129 -52.97 -6.16 -19.79
C GLU A 129 -53.72 -5.53 -20.98
N SER A 130 -53.31 -5.90 -22.20
CA SER A 130 -53.97 -5.50 -23.42
C SER A 130 -55.11 -6.48 -23.71
N ASP A 131 -56.34 -5.97 -23.71
CA ASP A 131 -57.55 -6.62 -24.23
C ASP A 131 -57.38 -7.17 -25.65
#